data_AF-A0A6G8QDV3-F1
#
_entry.id   AF-A0A6G8QDV3-F1
#
_cell.length_a   1.000
_cell.length_b   1.000
_cell.length_c   1.000
_cell.angle_alpha   90.00
_cell.angle_beta   90.00
_cell.angle_gamma   90.00
#
_symmetry.space_group_name_H-M   'P 1'
#
loop_
_entity.id
_entity.type
_entity.pdbx_description
1 polymer ?
#
loop_
_entity_poly.entity_id
_entity_poly.type
_entity_poly.pdbx_seq_one_letter_code
_entity_poly.pdbx_strand_id
1 'polypeptide(L)'
;MRDGEGRNEGFVEASRAFSSTEVAKTLSETREALRQYETSALADVAHILSGVAESLAHTTRDLAVVSREEWLDAEGARRHLKRTRKQFERIAPHLPRHYVSERGILYNARELDEWLMNR
;
A
#
# COMPACT_ATOMS: atom_id res chain seq x y z
N MET A 1 29.49 46.89 -60.10
CA MET A 1 29.06 45.58 -59.59
C MET A 1 29.96 45.18 -58.43
N ARG A 2 29.52 45.38 -57.18
CA ARG A 2 29.89 44.64 -55.96
C ARG A 2 29.36 45.41 -54.75
N ASP A 3 28.07 45.25 -54.48
CA ASP A 3 27.44 45.66 -53.22
C ASP A 3 26.33 44.64 -52.94
N GLY A 4 26.66 43.56 -52.22
CA GLY A 4 25.68 42.49 -51.99
C GLY A 4 26.04 41.42 -50.95
N GLU A 5 27.30 41.22 -50.61
CA GLU A 5 27.70 40.04 -49.81
C GLU A 5 27.63 40.25 -48.28
N GLY A 6 27.82 41.48 -47.76
CA GLY A 6 27.89 41.73 -46.32
C GLY A 6 26.55 41.77 -45.55
N ARG A 7 25.40 41.86 -46.23
CA ARG A 7 24.08 41.91 -45.55
C ARG A 7 23.49 40.53 -45.27
N ASN A 8 23.92 39.50 -46.01
CA ASN A 8 23.30 38.18 -45.93
C ASN A 8 23.88 37.33 -44.78
N GLU A 9 25.17 37.49 -44.47
CA GLU A 9 25.84 36.73 -43.41
C GLU A 9 25.33 37.11 -42.00
N GLY A 10 25.18 38.42 -41.72
CA GLY A 10 24.63 38.88 -40.43
C GLY A 10 23.16 38.49 -40.21
N PHE A 11 22.39 38.29 -41.28
CA PHE A 11 21.00 37.82 -41.19
C PHE A 11 20.92 36.31 -40.89
N VAL A 12 21.81 35.52 -41.49
CA VAL A 12 21.90 34.07 -41.24
C VAL A 12 22.42 33.78 -39.83
N GLU A 13 23.38 34.57 -39.35
CA GLU A 13 23.94 34.42 -38.00
C GLU A 13 22.95 34.86 -36.92
N ALA A 14 22.24 35.97 -37.13
CA ALA A 14 21.13 36.39 -36.26
C ALA A 14 19.98 35.37 -36.25
N SER A 15 19.62 34.79 -37.40
CA SER A 15 18.59 33.74 -37.49
C SER A 15 19.00 32.45 -36.76
N ARG A 16 20.28 32.07 -36.83
CA ARG A 16 20.81 30.91 -36.09
C ARG A 16 20.88 31.16 -34.58
N ALA A 17 21.28 32.35 -34.16
CA ALA A 17 21.30 32.73 -32.76
C ALA A 17 19.88 32.77 -32.18
N PHE A 18 18.92 33.33 -32.93
CA PHE A 18 17.51 33.37 -32.56
C PHE A 18 16.93 31.95 -32.43
N SER A 19 17.19 31.08 -33.41
CA SER A 19 16.80 29.67 -33.38
C SER A 19 17.40 28.91 -32.17
N SER A 20 18.67 29.15 -31.84
CA SER A 20 19.32 28.56 -30.66
C SER A 20 18.67 29.03 -29.34
N THR A 21 18.32 30.32 -29.24
CA THR A 21 17.64 30.85 -28.05
C THR A 21 16.22 30.31 -27.89
N GLU A 22 15.48 30.12 -28.99
CA GLU A 22 14.15 29.49 -28.96
C GLU A 22 14.24 28.03 -28.53
N VAL A 23 15.25 27.29 -29.00
CA VAL A 23 15.51 25.91 -28.55
C VAL A 23 15.87 25.86 -27.07
N ALA A 24 16.72 26.77 -26.59
CA ALA A 24 17.09 26.84 -25.17
C ALA A 24 15.88 27.17 -24.28
N LYS A 25 15.02 28.08 -24.72
CA LYS A 25 13.76 28.44 -24.04
C LYS A 25 12.82 27.24 -23.98
N THR A 26 12.56 26.60 -25.11
CA THR A 26 11.69 25.41 -25.21
C THR A 26 12.20 24.27 -24.33
N LEU A 27 13.53 24.05 -24.30
CA LEU A 27 14.14 23.05 -23.43
C LEU A 27 13.98 23.39 -21.95
N SER A 28 14.09 24.67 -21.58
CA SER A 28 13.86 25.14 -20.20
C SER A 28 12.40 24.92 -19.79
N GLU A 29 11.44 25.31 -20.63
CA GLU A 29 10.01 25.13 -20.38
C GLU A 29 9.65 23.65 -20.26
N THR A 30 10.21 22.80 -21.14
CA THR A 30 10.00 21.35 -21.08
C THR A 30 10.55 20.75 -19.79
N ARG A 31 11.74 21.19 -19.35
CA ARG A 31 12.34 20.74 -18.08
C ARG A 31 11.51 21.16 -16.88
N GLU A 32 10.96 22.37 -16.90
CA GLU A 32 10.09 22.86 -15.83
C GLU A 32 8.78 22.07 -15.76
N ALA A 33 8.15 21.82 -16.90
CA ALA A 33 6.96 20.97 -16.98
C ALA A 33 7.25 19.56 -16.45
N LEU A 34 8.37 18.94 -16.85
CA LEU A 34 8.76 17.61 -16.35
C LEU A 34 8.97 17.60 -14.84
N ARG A 35 9.59 18.63 -14.26
CA ARG A 35 9.76 18.74 -12.80
C ARG A 35 8.42 18.87 -12.07
N GLN A 36 7.49 19.63 -12.63
CA GLN A 36 6.15 19.76 -12.06
C GLN A 36 5.40 18.43 -12.09
N TYR A 37 5.47 17.69 -13.21
CA TYR A 37 4.89 16.35 -13.31
C TYR A 37 5.51 15.37 -12.32
N GLU A 38 6.84 15.34 -12.21
CA GLU A 38 7.54 14.49 -11.25
C GLU A 38 7.12 14.81 -9.80
N THR A 39 7.05 16.10 -9.45
CA THR A 39 6.62 16.53 -8.12
C THR A 39 5.19 16.11 -7.82
N SER A 40 4.27 16.29 -8.78
CA SER A 40 2.87 15.87 -8.63
C SER A 40 2.76 14.36 -8.47
N ALA A 41 3.45 13.58 -9.31
CA ALA A 41 3.42 12.13 -9.24
C ALA A 41 3.97 11.60 -7.90
N LEU A 42 5.05 12.20 -7.40
CA LEU A 42 5.60 11.85 -6.09
C LEU A 42 4.65 12.22 -4.94
N ALA A 43 3.97 13.36 -5.04
CA ALA A 43 2.96 13.75 -4.05
C ALA A 43 1.77 12.78 -4.03
N ASP A 44 1.29 12.34 -5.19
CA ASP A 44 0.21 11.36 -5.30
C ASP A 44 0.62 10.01 -4.71
N VAL A 45 1.83 9.54 -5.01
CA VAL A 45 2.38 8.31 -4.42
C VAL A 45 2.50 8.43 -2.90
N ALA A 46 3.01 9.56 -2.38
CA ALA A 46 3.11 9.78 -0.95
C ALA A 46 1.73 9.80 -0.26
N HIS A 47 0.72 10.36 -0.92
CA HIS A 47 -0.65 10.36 -0.43
C HIS A 47 -1.24 8.94 -0.37
N ILE A 48 -1.08 8.16 -1.44
CA ILE A 48 -1.52 6.75 -1.48
C ILE A 48 -0.83 5.93 -0.39
N LEU A 49 0.49 6.05 -0.25
CA LEU A 49 1.26 5.35 0.77
C LEU A 49 0.82 5.73 2.19
N SER A 50 0.50 7.01 2.42
CA SER A 50 -0.03 7.47 3.70
C SER A 50 -1.39 6.84 4.00
N GLY A 51 -2.30 6.80 3.03
CA GLY A 51 -3.59 6.13 3.18
C GLY A 51 -3.46 4.62 3.45
N VAL A 52 -2.54 3.94 2.76
CA VAL A 52 -2.23 2.53 3.00
C VAL A 52 -1.67 2.32 4.42
N ALA A 53 -0.73 3.18 4.85
CA ALA A 53 -0.16 3.11 6.19
C ALA A 53 -1.23 3.33 7.28
N GLU A 54 -2.14 4.28 7.10
CA GLU A 54 -3.26 4.51 8.01
C GLU A 54 -4.22 3.32 8.06
N SER A 55 -4.58 2.75 6.91
CA SER A 55 -5.44 1.57 6.83
C SER A 55 -4.81 0.35 7.49
N LEU A 56 -3.49 0.14 7.31
CA LEU A 56 -2.74 -0.92 7.97
C LEU A 56 -2.65 -0.68 9.49
N ALA A 57 -2.41 0.55 9.91
CA ALA A 57 -2.38 0.91 11.33
C ALA A 57 -3.76 0.70 11.99
N HIS A 58 -4.84 1.05 11.30
CA HIS A 58 -6.21 0.76 11.77
C HIS A 58 -6.44 -0.74 11.89
N THR A 59 -6.17 -1.51 10.83
CA THR A 59 -6.30 -2.97 10.84
C THR A 59 -5.45 -3.62 11.94
N THR A 60 -4.24 -3.11 12.17
CA THR A 60 -3.35 -3.61 13.22
C THR A 60 -3.89 -3.30 14.62
N ARG A 61 -4.50 -2.11 14.83
CA ARG A 61 -5.17 -1.79 16.10
C ARG A 61 -6.37 -2.70 16.33
N ASP A 62 -7.20 -2.93 15.31
CA ASP A 62 -8.35 -3.83 15.39
C ASP A 62 -7.89 -5.26 15.70
N LEU A 63 -6.86 -5.74 14.99
CA LEU A 63 -6.25 -7.03 15.28
C LEU A 63 -5.62 -7.10 16.67
N ALA A 64 -5.04 -6.01 17.21
CA ALA A 64 -4.51 -5.99 18.57
C ALA A 64 -5.60 -5.99 19.64
N VAL A 65 -6.76 -5.37 19.36
CA VAL A 65 -7.96 -5.48 20.21
C VAL A 65 -8.48 -6.92 20.19
N VAL A 66 -8.55 -7.54 19.00
CA VAL A 66 -8.95 -8.95 18.84
C VAL A 66 -7.88 -9.92 19.38
N SER A 67 -6.60 -9.56 19.38
CA SER A 67 -5.54 -10.42 19.94
C SER A 67 -5.55 -10.45 21.46
N ARG A 68 -6.21 -9.48 22.10
CA ARG A 68 -6.51 -9.55 23.54
C ARG A 68 -7.67 -10.51 23.84
N GLU A 69 -8.45 -10.90 22.83
CA GLU A 69 -9.33 -12.06 22.94
C GLU A 69 -8.46 -13.32 22.77
N GLU A 70 -8.52 -14.20 23.77
CA GLU A 70 -7.59 -15.32 23.92
C GLU A 70 -7.75 -16.31 22.74
N TRP A 71 -6.84 -16.19 21.76
CA TRP A 71 -6.66 -17.21 20.75
C TRP A 71 -6.03 -18.45 21.39
N LEU A 72 -6.73 -19.57 21.31
CA LEU A 72 -6.34 -20.84 21.89
C LEU A 72 -5.96 -21.81 20.77
N ASP A 73 -4.91 -22.59 20.99
CA ASP A 73 -4.68 -23.79 20.19
C ASP A 73 -5.70 -24.89 20.53
N ALA A 74 -5.62 -26.04 19.85
CA ALA A 74 -6.55 -27.14 20.09
C ALA A 74 -6.55 -27.65 21.56
N GLU A 75 -5.41 -27.61 22.24
CA GLU A 75 -5.29 -28.06 23.63
C GLU A 75 -5.84 -27.00 24.60
N GLY A 76 -5.60 -25.72 24.33
CA GLY A 76 -6.19 -24.58 25.03
C GLY A 76 -7.72 -24.59 24.89
N ALA A 77 -8.25 -24.75 23.67
CA ALA A 77 -9.68 -24.83 23.42
C ALA A 77 -10.32 -26.02 24.14
N ARG A 78 -9.66 -27.19 24.14
CA ARG A 78 -10.10 -28.36 24.89
C ARG A 78 -10.21 -28.08 26.39
N ARG A 79 -9.19 -27.43 26.97
CA ARG A 79 -9.17 -27.06 28.39
C ARG A 79 -10.24 -26.02 28.72
N HIS A 80 -10.41 -25.01 27.87
CA HIS A 80 -11.43 -23.97 27.99
C HIS A 80 -12.84 -24.56 28.04
N LEU A 81 -13.16 -25.45 27.09
CA LEU A 81 -14.44 -26.16 27.03
C LEU A 81 -14.60 -27.26 28.10
N LYS A 82 -13.59 -27.49 28.95
CA LYS A 82 -13.54 -28.53 29.99
C LYS A 82 -13.89 -29.92 29.45
N ARG A 83 -13.37 -30.27 28.26
CA ARG A 83 -13.65 -31.56 27.60
C ARG A 83 -12.50 -32.55 27.72
N THR A 84 -12.83 -33.83 27.76
CA THR A 84 -11.82 -34.88 27.54
C THR A 84 -11.36 -34.86 26.10
N ARG A 85 -10.18 -35.44 25.83
CA ARG A 85 -9.63 -35.51 24.47
C ARG A 85 -10.60 -36.14 23.46
N LYS A 86 -11.19 -37.29 23.79
CA LYS A 86 -12.20 -37.95 22.94
C LYS A 86 -13.45 -37.10 22.69
N GLN A 87 -13.92 -36.39 23.72
CA GLN A 87 -15.08 -35.51 23.57
C GLN A 87 -14.75 -34.32 22.66
N PHE A 88 -13.55 -33.76 22.79
CA PHE A 88 -13.08 -32.65 21.97
C PHE A 88 -12.91 -33.08 20.51
N GLU A 89 -12.25 -34.21 20.24
CA GLU A 89 -12.07 -34.74 18.88
C GLU A 89 -13.41 -34.91 18.16
N ARG A 90 -14.48 -35.28 18.88
CA ARG A 90 -15.83 -35.41 18.32
C ARG A 90 -16.49 -34.07 17.98
N ILE A 91 -16.23 -33.01 18.74
CA ILE A 91 -16.87 -31.70 18.54
C ILE A 91 -16.02 -30.73 17.72
N ALA A 92 -14.69 -30.92 17.69
CA ALA A 92 -13.74 -30.04 17.02
C ALA A 92 -14.08 -29.72 15.55
N PRO A 93 -14.62 -30.66 14.74
CA PRO A 93 -15.06 -30.34 13.37
C PRO A 93 -16.17 -29.29 13.28
N HIS A 94 -16.95 -29.12 14.36
CA HIS A 94 -18.12 -28.23 14.43
C HIS A 94 -17.86 -26.93 15.20
N LEU A 95 -16.67 -26.77 15.79
CA LEU A 95 -16.29 -25.54 16.47
C LEU A 95 -15.93 -24.44 15.44
N PRO A 96 -16.11 -23.15 15.77
CA PRO A 96 -15.53 -22.05 15.03
C PRO A 96 -14.00 -22.20 14.96
N ARG A 97 -13.44 -22.19 13.74
CA ARG A 97 -12.04 -22.52 13.47
C ARG A 97 -11.42 -21.45 12.58
N HIS A 98 -10.26 -20.95 12.98
CA HIS A 98 -9.55 -19.89 12.27
C HIS A 98 -8.16 -20.34 11.85
N TYR A 99 -7.80 -20.03 10.60
CA TYR A 99 -6.49 -20.31 10.03
C TYR A 99 -5.67 -19.02 9.99
N VAL A 100 -5.36 -18.49 11.18
CA VAL A 100 -4.67 -17.19 11.34
C VAL A 100 -3.17 -17.32 11.03
N SER A 101 -2.61 -18.53 11.07
CA SER A 101 -1.19 -18.77 10.71
C SER A 101 -0.98 -20.14 10.06
N GLU A 102 0.19 -20.32 9.45
CA GLU A 102 0.67 -21.62 8.95
C GLU A 102 0.81 -22.68 10.07
N ARG A 103 0.75 -22.28 11.35
CA ARG A 103 0.96 -23.16 12.51
C ARG A 103 -0.27 -23.98 12.91
N GLY A 104 -1.37 -23.87 12.17
CA GLY A 104 -2.58 -24.67 12.35
C GLY A 104 -3.79 -23.88 12.84
N ILE A 105 -4.82 -24.62 13.20
CA ILE A 105 -6.13 -24.09 13.57
C ILE A 105 -6.07 -23.44 14.95
N LEU A 106 -6.56 -22.20 15.04
CA LEU A 106 -6.79 -21.49 16.29
C LEU A 106 -8.29 -21.33 16.55
N TYR A 107 -8.63 -21.19 17.83
CA TYR A 107 -9.99 -21.01 18.33
C TYR A 107 -10.04 -19.71 19.14
N ASN A 108 -11.06 -18.89 18.95
CA ASN A 108 -11.28 -17.71 19.77
C ASN A 108 -12.13 -18.10 21.00
N ALA A 109 -11.67 -17.77 22.21
CA ALA A 109 -12.38 -18.15 23.45
C ALA A 109 -13.83 -17.62 23.51
N ARG A 110 -14.09 -16.39 23.03
CA ARG A 110 -15.44 -15.81 23.01
C ARG A 110 -16.37 -16.58 22.07
N GLU A 111 -15.91 -16.89 20.86
CA GLU A 111 -16.71 -17.68 19.92
C GLU A 111 -17.00 -19.10 20.43
N LEU A 112 -16.06 -19.69 21.17
CA LEU A 112 -16.27 -20.97 21.85
C LEU A 112 -17.36 -20.86 22.93
N ASP A 113 -17.38 -19.77 23.70
CA ASP A 113 -18.41 -19.51 24.71
C ASP A 113 -19.78 -19.25 24.06
N GLU A 114 -19.83 -18.45 23.00
CA GLU A 114 -21.06 -18.21 22.22
C GLU A 114 -21.60 -19.51 21.61
N TRP A 115 -20.71 -20.36 21.06
CA TRP A 115 -21.09 -21.66 20.54
C TRP A 115 -21.65 -22.59 21.63
N LEU A 116 -21.11 -22.52 22.85
CA LEU A 116 -21.65 -23.27 24.00
C LEU A 116 -23.03 -22.77 24.41
N MET A 117 -23.28 -21.45 24.36
CA MET A 117 -24.55 -20.86 24.76
C MET A 117 -25.67 -21.06 23.73
N ASN A 118 -25.33 -21.19 22.44
CA ASN A 118 -26.28 -21.38 21.34
C ASN A 118 -26.69 -22.84 21.10
N ARG A 119 -26.38 -23.75 22.04
CA ARG A 119 -26.59 -25.20 21.91
C ARG A 119 -27.44 -25.75 23.04
#